data_AF-A0A947DBC9-F1
#
_entry.id   AF-A0A947DBC9-F1
#
_cell.length_a   1.000
_cell.length_b   1.000
_cell.length_c   1.000
_cell.angle_alpha   90.00
_cell.angle_beta   90.00
_cell.angle_gamma   90.00
#
_symmetry.space_group_name_H-M   'P 1'
#
loop_
_entity.id
_entity.type
_entity.pdbx_description
1 polymer ?
#
loop_
_entity_poly.entity_id
_entity_poly.type
_entity_poly.pdbx_seq_one_letter_code
_entity_poly.pdbx_strand_id
1 'polypeptide(L)'
;MKQREPYSIFYVILLAWWFKSIVVPLITVGITIFFKANSKPNVKFKIDLDDWFICFDLCVSAIFIFIIGMVDLVTQMVSDPTFGVLSTLKEVSAEEGQVNLDLQSKITSLEKLSTQQNELIANKFGVSWAMFLVVLLLIFFVSTFIRGNGWCEDGKLKLINGIIIPNIIGFFVLVIVATWITF
;
A
#
# COMPACT_ATOMS: atom_id res chain seq x y z
N MET A 1 14.78 -33.64 0.99
CA MET A 1 15.04 -32.27 1.49
C MET A 1 15.02 -31.31 0.30
N LYS A 2 13.93 -30.54 0.14
CA LYS A 2 13.77 -29.59 -0.96
C LYS A 2 14.65 -28.36 -0.65
N GLN A 3 15.68 -28.11 -1.46
CA GLN A 3 16.49 -26.90 -1.32
C GLN A 3 15.56 -25.69 -1.49
N ARG A 4 15.46 -24.83 -0.47
CA ARG A 4 14.76 -23.55 -0.61
C ARG A 4 15.58 -22.72 -1.58
N GLU A 5 14.94 -22.23 -2.64
CA GLU A 5 15.61 -21.29 -3.54
C GLU A 5 16.04 -20.06 -2.75
N PRO A 6 17.27 -19.57 -2.94
CA PRO A 6 17.72 -18.38 -2.26
C PRO A 6 16.82 -17.21 -2.65
N TYR A 7 16.13 -16.61 -1.67
CA TYR A 7 15.39 -15.38 -1.91
C TYR A 7 16.33 -14.35 -2.55
N SER A 8 15.87 -13.71 -3.62
CA SER A 8 16.62 -12.61 -4.23
C SER A 8 16.98 -11.58 -3.17
N ILE A 9 18.23 -11.13 -3.15
CA ILE A 9 18.73 -10.11 -2.21
C ILE A 9 17.81 -8.87 -2.23
N PHE A 10 17.26 -8.52 -3.39
CA PHE A 10 16.28 -7.43 -3.53
C PHE A 10 15.04 -7.62 -2.63
N TYR A 11 14.53 -8.85 -2.54
CA TYR A 11 13.35 -9.15 -1.72
C TYR A 11 13.65 -8.96 -0.23
N VAL A 12 14.84 -9.39 0.21
CA VAL A 12 15.29 -9.22 1.60
C VAL A 12 15.40 -7.73 1.96
N ILE A 13 15.89 -6.90 1.03
CA ILE A 13 16.00 -5.45 1.22
C ILE A 13 14.62 -4.79 1.32
N LEU A 14 13.67 -5.15 0.44
CA LEU A 14 12.31 -4.58 0.46
C LEU A 14 11.51 -4.96 1.71
N LEU A 15 11.79 -6.13 2.29
CA LEU A 15 11.16 -6.58 3.53
C LEU A 15 11.79 -5.98 4.79
N ALA A 16 12.99 -5.43 4.69
CA ALA A 16 13.68 -4.92 5.87
C ALA A 16 12.92 -3.72 6.47
N TRP A 17 12.76 -3.73 7.79
CA TRP A 17 11.99 -2.70 8.51
C TRP A 17 12.52 -1.28 8.24
N TRP A 18 13.84 -1.11 8.18
CA TRP A 18 14.47 0.19 7.92
C TRP A 18 14.16 0.71 6.51
N PHE A 19 14.00 -0.18 5.52
CA PHE A 19 13.66 0.23 4.17
C PHE A 19 12.23 0.80 4.15
N LYS A 20 11.29 0.09 4.77
CA LYS A 20 9.89 0.51 4.91
C LYS A 20 9.73 1.79 5.75
N SER A 21 10.48 1.93 6.84
CA SER A 21 10.31 3.04 7.79
C SER A 21 11.14 4.29 7.46
N ILE A 22 12.19 4.17 6.65
CA ILE A 22 13.13 5.28 6.39
C ILE A 22 13.20 5.60 4.90
N VAL A 23 13.53 4.61 4.05
CA VAL A 23 13.76 4.85 2.61
C VAL A 23 12.48 5.27 1.89
N VAL A 24 11.38 4.59 2.20
CA VAL A 24 10.05 4.85 1.65
C VAL A 24 9.58 6.28 1.97
N PRO A 25 9.60 6.75 3.24
CA PRO A 25 9.38 8.16 3.57
C PRO A 25 10.37 9.13 2.93
N LEU A 26 11.65 8.75 2.75
CA LEU A 26 12.63 9.63 2.11
C LEU A 26 12.33 9.83 0.62
N ILE A 27 11.95 8.76 -0.09
CA ILE A 27 11.50 8.82 -1.49
C ILE A 27 10.23 9.65 -1.61
N THR A 28 9.31 9.53 -0.65
CA THR A 28 8.10 10.37 -0.53
C THR A 28 8.46 11.85 -0.60
N VAL A 29 9.31 12.28 0.34
CA VAL A 29 9.72 13.67 0.48
C VAL A 29 10.44 14.14 -0.79
N GLY A 30 11.30 13.30 -1.37
CA GLY A 30 11.98 13.60 -2.63
C GLY A 30 11.01 13.81 -3.80
N ILE A 31 10.00 12.95 -3.93
CA ILE A 31 8.96 13.06 -4.97
C ILE A 31 8.10 14.31 -4.75
N THR A 32 7.73 14.63 -3.51
CA THR A 32 6.99 15.87 -3.21
C THR A 32 7.80 17.10 -3.61
N ILE A 33 9.07 17.15 -3.22
CA ILE A 33 9.97 18.25 -3.60
C ILE A 33 10.08 18.34 -5.12
N PHE A 34 10.21 17.22 -5.81
CA PHE A 34 10.29 17.16 -7.27
C PHE A 34 9.03 17.70 -7.95
N PHE A 35 7.84 17.24 -7.55
CA PHE A 35 6.58 17.75 -8.11
C PHE A 35 6.42 19.24 -7.84
N LYS A 36 6.79 19.69 -6.64
CA LYS A 36 6.73 21.09 -6.25
C LYS A 36 7.69 21.97 -7.07
N ALA A 37 8.90 21.50 -7.33
CA ALA A 37 9.87 22.17 -8.18
C ALA A 37 9.36 22.34 -9.62
N ASN A 38 8.63 21.34 -10.14
CA ASN A 38 8.07 21.37 -11.50
C ASN A 38 6.71 22.09 -11.60
N SER A 39 6.02 22.36 -10.48
CA SER A 39 4.68 22.94 -10.47
C SER A 39 4.65 24.47 -10.57
N LYS A 40 5.77 25.17 -10.33
CA LYS A 40 5.83 26.63 -10.40
C LYS A 40 6.30 27.09 -11.79
N PRO A 41 5.44 27.68 -12.63
CA PRO A 41 5.90 28.32 -13.86
C PRO A 41 6.67 29.59 -13.48
N ASN A 42 7.99 29.59 -13.68
CA ASN A 42 8.86 30.78 -13.70
C ASN A 42 9.15 31.57 -12.39
N VAL A 43 9.06 30.96 -11.21
CA VAL A 43 9.44 31.66 -9.95
C VAL A 43 10.80 31.19 -9.45
N LYS A 44 11.77 32.10 -9.32
CA LYS A 44 13.07 31.84 -8.64
C LYS A 44 12.78 31.31 -7.23
N PHE A 45 13.38 30.18 -6.86
CA PHE A 45 13.24 29.49 -5.56
C PHE A 45 13.38 30.47 -4.38
N LYS A 46 12.26 31.09 -3.97
CA LYS A 46 12.09 31.73 -2.67
C LYS A 46 11.18 30.80 -1.89
N ILE A 47 11.69 30.30 -0.77
CA ILE A 47 10.94 29.53 0.20
C ILE A 47 9.99 30.52 0.88
N ASP A 48 8.75 30.55 0.42
CA ASP A 48 7.67 31.38 0.97
C ASP A 48 6.69 30.50 1.75
N LEU A 49 5.82 31.10 2.55
CA LEU A 49 4.76 30.41 3.32
C LEU A 49 3.87 29.48 2.47
N ASP A 50 3.86 29.65 1.16
CA ASP A 50 3.24 28.73 0.18
C ASP A 50 3.90 27.35 0.14
N ASP A 51 5.03 27.16 0.83
CA ASP A 51 5.71 25.88 0.92
C ASP A 51 5.04 24.86 1.86
N TRP A 52 3.97 25.27 2.56
CA TRP A 52 3.18 24.47 3.52
C TRP A 52 2.08 23.61 2.87
N PHE A 53 2.28 23.12 1.65
CA PHE A 53 1.42 22.12 1.01
C PHE A 53 1.55 20.73 1.69
N ILE A 54 1.16 20.67 2.97
CA ILE A 54 1.17 19.48 3.81
C ILE A 54 0.22 18.40 3.26
N CYS A 55 -0.85 18.79 2.56
CA CYS A 55 -1.81 17.85 1.96
C CYS A 55 -1.15 16.86 1.00
N PHE A 56 -0.22 17.34 0.16
CA PHE A 56 0.44 16.44 -0.79
C PHE A 56 1.32 15.46 -0.02
N ASP A 57 2.08 15.93 0.96
CA ASP A 57 2.86 15.07 1.84
C ASP A 57 2.01 14.06 2.62
N LEU A 58 0.81 14.44 3.09
CA LEU A 58 -0.14 13.54 3.74
C LEU A 58 -0.68 12.48 2.79
N CYS A 59 -1.02 12.88 1.56
CA CYS A 59 -1.50 11.96 0.54
C CYS A 59 -0.42 10.97 0.07
N VAL A 60 0.82 11.45 -0.11
CA VAL A 60 1.94 10.57 -0.45
C VAL A 60 2.27 9.65 0.74
N SER A 61 2.23 10.16 1.97
CA SER A 61 2.36 9.32 3.18
C SER A 61 1.28 8.24 3.24
N ALA A 62 0.02 8.56 2.91
CA ALA A 62 -1.06 7.58 2.84
C ALA A 62 -0.78 6.49 1.80
N ILE A 63 -0.27 6.86 0.61
CA ILE A 63 0.15 5.89 -0.42
C ILE A 63 1.23 4.94 0.12
N PHE A 64 2.18 5.45 0.88
CA PHE A 64 3.26 4.62 1.39
C PHE A 64 2.85 3.72 2.54
N ILE A 65 2.02 4.20 3.47
CA ILE A 65 1.40 3.35 4.50
C ILE A 65 0.61 2.23 3.82
N PHE A 66 -0.14 2.55 2.76
CA PHE A 66 -0.85 1.57 1.95
C PHE A 66 0.08 0.51 1.34
N ILE A 67 1.18 0.91 0.70
CA ILE A 67 2.15 -0.03 0.13
C ILE A 67 2.74 -0.95 1.22
N ILE A 68 3.07 -0.40 2.38
CA ILE A 68 3.59 -1.19 3.52
C ILE A 68 2.55 -2.24 3.95
N GLY A 69 1.30 -1.83 4.13
CA GLY A 69 0.21 -2.75 4.48
C GLY A 69 0.04 -3.87 3.45
N MET A 70 0.20 -3.58 2.16
CA MET A 70 0.15 -4.61 1.11
C MET A 70 1.33 -5.59 1.18
N VAL A 71 2.53 -5.11 1.47
CA VAL A 71 3.70 -5.99 1.66
C VAL A 71 3.50 -6.92 2.85
N ASP A 72 2.93 -6.40 3.94
CA ASP A 72 2.67 -7.20 5.14
C ASP A 72 1.58 -8.25 4.89
N LEU A 73 0.52 -7.89 4.15
CA LEU A 73 -0.52 -8.81 3.69
C LEU A 73 0.09 -9.96 2.86
N VAL A 74 0.93 -9.64 1.87
CA VAL A 74 1.61 -10.66 1.05
C VAL A 74 2.54 -11.53 1.89
N THR A 75 3.25 -10.94 2.84
CA THR A 75 4.15 -11.69 3.73
C THR A 75 3.37 -12.69 4.59
N GLN A 76 2.20 -12.30 5.11
CA GLN A 76 1.32 -13.20 5.86
C GLN A 76 0.90 -14.39 5.00
N MET A 77 0.53 -14.19 3.73
CA MET A 77 0.18 -15.27 2.81
C MET A 77 1.33 -16.25 2.57
N VAL A 78 2.54 -15.73 2.37
CA VAL A 78 3.73 -16.56 2.12
C VAL A 78 4.16 -17.32 3.38
N SER A 79 3.92 -16.75 4.56
CA SER A 79 4.27 -17.36 5.84
C SER A 79 3.29 -18.41 6.33
N ASP A 80 2.12 -18.55 5.69
CA ASP A 80 1.07 -19.46 6.13
C ASP A 80 1.51 -20.94 5.97
N PRO A 81 1.73 -21.69 7.07
CA PRO A 81 2.21 -23.08 7.02
C PRO A 81 1.22 -24.02 6.34
N THR A 82 -0.06 -23.63 6.22
CA THR A 82 -1.13 -24.45 5.65
C THR A 82 -0.84 -24.80 4.19
N PHE A 83 -0.19 -23.90 3.45
CA PHE A 83 0.21 -24.15 2.06
C PHE A 83 1.28 -25.25 1.96
N GLY A 84 2.26 -25.23 2.88
CA GLY A 84 3.31 -26.25 2.95
C GLY A 84 2.75 -27.61 3.34
N VAL A 85 1.92 -27.65 4.39
CA VAL A 85 1.33 -28.90 4.91
C VAL A 85 0.42 -29.56 3.87
N LEU A 86 -0.40 -28.79 3.16
CA LEU A 86 -1.29 -29.33 2.13
C LEU A 86 -0.51 -30.01 0.99
N SER A 87 0.60 -29.41 0.57
CA SER A 87 1.46 -30.00 -0.47
C SER A 87 2.09 -31.31 -0.02
N THR A 88 2.61 -31.37 1.21
CA THR A 88 3.19 -32.60 1.76
C THR A 88 2.15 -33.70 1.98
N LEU A 89 0.94 -33.36 2.41
CA LEU A 89 -0.13 -34.35 2.60
C LEU A 89 -0.63 -34.92 1.28
N LYS A 90 -0.69 -34.10 0.22
CA LYS A 90 -1.00 -34.57 -1.15
C LYS A 90 0.08 -35.52 -1.67
N GLU A 91 1.36 -35.26 -1.37
CA GLU A 91 2.46 -36.17 -1.71
C GLU A 91 2.36 -37.50 -0.93
N VAL A 92 2.18 -37.46 0.40
CA VAL A 92 2.04 -38.68 1.23
C VAL A 92 0.83 -39.52 0.81
N SER A 93 -0.31 -38.87 0.52
CA SER A 93 -1.50 -39.57 0.04
C SER A 93 -1.33 -40.21 -1.34
N ALA A 94 -0.36 -39.77 -2.15
CA ALA A 94 -0.07 -40.37 -3.44
C ALA A 94 0.81 -41.63 -3.32
N GLU A 95 1.58 -41.75 -2.24
CA GLU A 95 2.45 -42.91 -1.96
C GLU A 95 1.72 -44.05 -1.25
N GLU A 96 0.82 -43.74 -0.31
CA GLU A 96 0.01 -44.75 0.39
C GLU A 96 -1.20 -45.17 -0.46
N GLY A 97 -1.02 -46.14 -1.36
CA GLY A 97 -2.07 -46.69 -2.23
C GLY A 97 -3.29 -47.35 -1.54
N GLN A 98 -3.39 -47.29 -0.20
CA GLN A 98 -4.56 -47.67 0.57
C GLN A 98 -5.07 -46.47 1.38
N VAL A 99 -6.10 -45.84 0.82
CA VAL A 99 -6.63 -44.56 1.29
C VAL A 99 -7.34 -44.72 2.64
N ASN A 100 -6.71 -44.22 3.71
CA ASN A 100 -7.37 -44.05 5.00
C ASN A 100 -8.48 -42.99 4.85
N LEU A 101 -9.75 -43.42 4.97
CA LEU A 101 -10.94 -42.56 4.87
C LEU A 101 -10.88 -41.35 5.82
N ASP A 102 -10.27 -41.51 7.00
CA ASP A 102 -10.06 -40.42 7.94
C ASP A 102 -9.12 -39.35 7.38
N LEU A 103 -8.04 -39.76 6.71
CA LEU A 103 -7.05 -38.85 6.12
C LEU A 103 -7.66 -38.03 4.97
N GLN A 104 -8.47 -38.66 4.11
CA GLN A 104 -9.17 -37.96 3.01
C GLN A 104 -10.13 -36.89 3.54
N SER A 105 -10.85 -37.18 4.62
CA SER A 105 -11.76 -36.21 5.22
C SER A 105 -11.00 -34.98 5.75
N LYS A 106 -9.83 -35.18 6.37
CA LYS A 106 -8.95 -34.11 6.85
C LYS A 106 -8.38 -33.28 5.71
N ILE A 107 -7.88 -33.93 4.65
CA ILE A 107 -7.37 -33.24 3.45
C ILE A 107 -8.48 -32.37 2.84
N THR A 108 -9.69 -32.89 2.69
CA THR A 108 -10.83 -32.15 2.14
C THR A 108 -11.19 -30.94 3.01
N SER A 109 -11.16 -31.09 4.34
CA SER A 109 -11.43 -29.97 5.27
C SER A 109 -10.36 -28.87 5.19
N LEU A 110 -9.08 -29.25 5.08
CA LEU A 110 -7.96 -28.33 4.93
C LEU A 110 -7.98 -27.62 3.58
N GLU A 111 -8.37 -28.33 2.52
CA GLU A 111 -8.51 -27.74 1.19
C GLU A 111 -9.64 -26.70 1.16
N LYS A 112 -10.76 -26.97 1.81
CA LYS A 112 -11.85 -25.98 1.98
C LYS A 112 -11.38 -24.77 2.79
N LEU A 113 -10.65 -24.98 3.89
CA LEU A 113 -10.12 -23.90 4.72
C LEU A 113 -9.14 -23.02 3.93
N SER A 114 -8.21 -23.65 3.21
CA SER A 114 -7.24 -22.96 2.34
C SER A 114 -7.93 -22.18 1.22
N THR A 115 -8.94 -22.78 0.58
CA THR A 115 -9.73 -22.09 -0.47
C THR A 115 -10.45 -20.87 0.09
N GLN A 116 -11.09 -21.01 1.26
CA GLN A 116 -11.78 -19.90 1.92
C GLN A 116 -10.81 -18.77 2.31
N GLN A 117 -9.61 -19.09 2.78
CA GLN A 117 -8.58 -18.09 3.07
C GLN A 117 -8.08 -17.40 1.80
N ASN A 118 -7.82 -18.15 0.73
CA ASN A 118 -7.41 -17.57 -0.56
C ASN A 118 -8.47 -16.61 -1.12
N GLU A 119 -9.75 -16.92 -0.95
CA GLU A 119 -10.86 -16.04 -1.37
C GLU A 119 -10.89 -14.74 -0.53
N LEU A 120 -10.76 -14.85 0.80
CA LEU A 120 -10.67 -13.69 1.68
C LEU A 120 -9.46 -12.80 1.34
N ILE A 121 -8.32 -13.43 1.06
CA ILE A 121 -7.09 -12.78 0.63
C ILE A 121 -7.29 -12.05 -0.71
N ALA A 122 -7.83 -12.73 -1.72
CA ALA A 122 -8.06 -12.16 -3.04
C ALA A 122 -9.02 -10.97 -2.96
N ASN A 123 -10.06 -11.08 -2.13
CA ASN A 123 -10.98 -9.99 -1.86
C ASN A 123 -10.28 -8.82 -1.16
N LYS A 124 -9.53 -9.05 -0.06
CA LYS A 124 -8.75 -8.00 0.62
C LYS A 124 -7.76 -7.31 -0.34
N PHE A 125 -7.09 -8.06 -1.21
CA PHE A 125 -6.17 -7.51 -2.20
C PHE A 125 -6.89 -6.65 -3.24
N GLY A 126 -8.01 -7.12 -3.78
CA GLY A 126 -8.83 -6.39 -4.75
C GLY A 126 -9.37 -5.07 -4.18
N VAL A 127 -9.92 -5.11 -2.97
CA VAL A 127 -10.44 -3.92 -2.29
C VAL A 127 -9.31 -2.93 -2.00
N SER A 128 -8.13 -3.42 -1.61
CA SER A 128 -6.97 -2.56 -1.37
C SER A 128 -6.55 -1.82 -2.66
N TRP A 129 -6.47 -2.51 -3.81
CA TRP A 129 -6.19 -1.84 -5.09
C TRP A 129 -7.25 -0.81 -5.49
N ALA A 130 -8.52 -1.11 -5.25
CA ALA A 130 -9.60 -0.14 -5.48
C ALA A 130 -9.40 1.12 -4.61
N MET A 131 -9.06 0.95 -3.33
CA MET A 131 -8.73 2.06 -2.42
C MET A 131 -7.55 2.89 -2.92
N PHE A 132 -6.49 2.25 -3.40
CA PHE A 132 -5.34 2.94 -3.99
C PHE A 132 -5.74 3.81 -5.19
N LEU A 133 -6.55 3.29 -6.12
CA LEU A 133 -7.05 4.05 -7.26
C LEU A 133 -7.92 5.24 -6.83
N VAL A 134 -8.77 5.05 -5.81
CA VAL A 134 -9.59 6.14 -5.24
C VAL A 134 -8.70 7.24 -4.67
N VAL A 135 -7.66 6.89 -3.92
CA VAL A 135 -6.70 7.87 -3.38
C VAL A 135 -5.98 8.62 -4.50
N LEU A 136 -5.53 7.94 -5.56
CA LEU A 136 -4.90 8.58 -6.71
C LEU A 136 -5.84 9.56 -7.42
N LEU A 137 -7.09 9.15 -7.68
CA LEU A 137 -8.09 10.01 -8.29
C LEU A 137 -8.37 11.23 -7.40
N LEU A 138 -8.44 11.04 -6.09
CA LEU A 138 -8.68 12.13 -5.16
C LEU A 138 -7.51 13.12 -5.10
N ILE A 139 -6.26 12.65 -5.12
CA ILE A 139 -5.08 13.50 -5.24
C ILE A 139 -5.13 14.31 -6.54
N PHE A 140 -5.49 13.66 -7.65
CA PHE A 140 -5.64 14.33 -8.94
C PHE A 140 -6.72 15.42 -8.90
N PHE A 141 -7.87 15.13 -8.29
CA PHE A 141 -8.96 16.10 -8.12
C PHE A 141 -8.55 17.27 -7.25
N VAL A 142 -7.93 17.02 -6.09
CA VAL A 142 -7.44 18.06 -5.19
C VAL A 142 -6.41 18.93 -5.88
N SER A 143 -5.45 18.32 -6.60
CA SER A 143 -4.45 19.05 -7.40
C SER A 143 -5.10 19.94 -8.46
N THR A 144 -6.09 19.42 -9.20
CA THR A 144 -6.82 20.19 -10.22
C THR A 144 -7.62 21.33 -9.60
N PHE A 145 -8.26 21.09 -8.46
CA PHE A 145 -9.02 22.08 -7.72
C PHE A 145 -8.13 23.22 -7.21
N ILE A 146 -6.97 22.90 -6.63
CA ILE A 146 -6.00 23.91 -6.17
C ILE A 146 -5.49 24.74 -7.35
N ARG A 147 -5.19 24.13 -8.49
CA ARG A 147 -4.73 24.85 -9.69
C ARG A 147 -5.77 25.85 -10.21
N GLY A 148 -7.05 25.47 -10.20
CA GLY A 148 -8.13 26.35 -10.65
C GLY A 148 -8.52 27.42 -9.64
N ASN A 149 -8.67 27.06 -8.36
CA ASN A 149 -9.34 27.89 -7.36
C ASN A 149 -8.45 28.31 -6.18
N GLY A 150 -7.25 27.72 -6.06
CA GLY A 150 -6.33 27.93 -4.94
C GLY A 150 -5.44 29.17 -5.09
N TRP A 151 -5.36 29.79 -6.27
CA TRP A 151 -4.48 30.93 -6.53
C TRP A 151 -5.28 32.25 -6.60
N CYS A 152 -4.67 33.33 -6.11
CA CYS A 152 -5.06 34.71 -6.37
C CYS A 152 -4.43 35.23 -7.66
N GLU A 153 -4.98 36.31 -8.21
CA GLU A 153 -4.46 36.99 -9.42
C GLU A 153 -3.01 37.46 -9.23
N ASP A 154 -2.62 37.81 -8.01
CA ASP A 154 -1.27 38.23 -7.64
C ASP A 154 -0.24 37.07 -7.57
N GLY A 155 -0.64 35.85 -7.95
CA GLY A 155 0.20 34.65 -7.84
C GLY A 155 0.41 34.14 -6.41
N LYS A 156 -0.30 34.71 -5.43
CA LYS A 156 -0.31 34.25 -4.04
C LYS A 156 -1.37 33.17 -3.83
N LEU A 157 -1.11 32.22 -2.94
CA LEU A 157 -2.08 31.19 -2.62
C LEU A 157 -3.19 31.72 -1.70
N LYS A 158 -4.45 31.34 -1.97
CA LYS A 158 -5.59 31.59 -1.08
C LYS A 158 -5.47 30.72 0.15
N LEU A 159 -5.48 31.31 1.33
CA LEU A 159 -5.36 30.59 2.61
C LEU A 159 -6.37 29.43 2.72
N ILE A 160 -7.65 29.70 2.46
CA ILE A 160 -8.71 28.69 2.63
C ILE A 160 -8.65 27.63 1.52
N ASN A 161 -8.71 28.05 0.26
CA ASN A 161 -8.83 27.12 -0.88
C ASN A 161 -7.52 26.43 -1.25
N GLY A 162 -6.38 27.07 -1.01
CA GLY A 162 -5.06 26.57 -1.35
C GLY A 162 -4.40 25.79 -0.23
N ILE A 163 -4.68 26.11 1.05
CA ILE A 163 -3.98 25.49 2.20
C ILE A 163 -4.94 24.66 3.04
N ILE A 164 -5.98 25.28 3.59
CA ILE A 164 -6.84 24.64 4.60
C ILE A 164 -7.62 23.47 4.01
N ILE A 165 -8.33 23.67 2.90
CA ILE A 165 -9.18 22.65 2.29
C ILE A 165 -8.37 21.40 1.89
N PRO A 166 -7.26 21.52 1.13
CA PRO A 166 -6.43 20.37 0.82
C PRO A 166 -5.95 19.65 2.08
N ASN A 167 -5.42 20.37 3.07
CA ASN A 167 -4.86 19.73 4.27
C ASN A 167 -5.92 18.92 5.03
N ILE A 168 -7.15 19.42 5.14
CA ILE A 168 -8.27 18.68 5.74
C ILE A 168 -8.55 17.40 4.94
N ILE A 169 -8.63 17.50 3.61
CA ILE A 169 -8.87 16.33 2.74
C ILE A 169 -7.74 15.30 2.90
N GLY A 170 -6.47 15.72 2.83
CA GLY A 170 -5.32 14.84 3.00
C GLY A 170 -5.30 14.15 4.37
N PHE A 171 -5.69 14.86 5.43
CA PHE A 171 -5.83 14.29 6.76
C PHE A 171 -6.90 13.19 6.83
N PHE A 172 -8.09 13.43 6.26
CA PHE A 172 -9.14 12.40 6.22
C PHE A 172 -8.72 11.17 5.43
N VAL A 173 -8.05 11.37 4.28
CA VAL A 173 -7.51 10.27 3.47
C VAL A 173 -6.52 9.45 4.27
N LEU A 174 -5.58 10.11 4.97
CA LEU A 174 -4.61 9.44 5.83
C LEU A 174 -5.31 8.59 6.90
N VAL A 175 -6.30 9.16 7.60
CA VAL A 175 -7.05 8.44 8.65
C VAL A 175 -7.79 7.23 8.07
N ILE A 176 -8.46 7.40 6.93
CA ILE A 176 -9.18 6.31 6.26
C ILE A 176 -8.21 5.17 5.87
N VAL A 177 -7.08 5.50 5.24
CA VAL A 177 -6.09 4.52 4.80
C VAL A 177 -5.43 3.82 6.00
N ALA A 178 -5.05 4.57 7.04
CA ALA A 178 -4.47 4.02 8.26
C ALA A 178 -5.45 3.09 8.99
N THR A 179 -6.73 3.50 9.06
CA THR A 179 -7.79 2.66 9.66
C THR A 179 -7.98 1.39 8.84
N TRP A 180 -8.05 1.50 7.51
CA TRP A 180 -8.22 0.35 6.61
C TRP A 180 -7.13 -0.71 6.78
N ILE A 181 -5.87 -0.28 6.90
CA ILE A 181 -4.73 -1.20 7.05
C ILE A 181 -4.74 -1.91 8.41
N THR A 182 -5.33 -1.28 9.42
CA THR A 182 -5.40 -1.84 10.78
C THR A 182 -6.47 -2.95 10.89
N PHE A 183 -7.43 -3.04 9.97
CA PHE A 183 -8.56 -3.99 9.99
C PHE A 183 -8.46 -5.08 8.90
#